data_AF-A0AAV8ZYM6-F1
#
_entry.id   AF-A0AAV8ZYM6-F1
#
_cell.length_a   1.000
_cell.length_b   1.000
_cell.length_c   1.000
_cell.angle_alpha   90.00
_cell.angle_beta   90.00
_cell.angle_gamma   90.00
#
_symmetry.space_group_name_H-M   'P 1'
#
loop_
_entity.id
_entity.type
_entity.pdbx_description
1 polymer ?
#
loop_
_entity_poly.entity_id
_entity_poly.type
_entity_poly.pdbx_seq_one_letter_code
_entity_poly.pdbx_strand_id
1 'polypeptide(L)'
;MQAPRALCRHTIKQFGKRYAHQPAQSTYNDLPQPQGSWQTHHDAAQRRYNAHLVIGIGALIGTIAFGKVAGLLETYSDNPEHPAVIESYK
;
A
#
# COMPACT_ATOMS: atom_id res chain seq x y z
N MET A 1 38.11 12.70 -54.98
CA MET A 1 36.92 12.11 -54.35
C MET A 1 36.52 13.00 -53.19
N GLN A 2 35.27 13.46 -53.18
CA GLN A 2 34.65 14.35 -52.18
C GLN A 2 34.26 13.61 -50.90
N ALA A 3 34.06 14.41 -49.85
CA ALA A 3 33.20 14.24 -48.66
C ALA A 3 33.92 13.99 -47.32
N PRO A 4 33.37 14.45 -46.18
CA PRO A 4 32.74 15.76 -45.98
C PRO A 4 33.21 16.49 -44.70
N ARG A 5 33.28 17.82 -44.77
CA ARG A 5 33.43 18.72 -43.62
C ARG A 5 32.09 18.81 -42.88
N ALA A 6 31.94 18.06 -41.82
CA ALA A 6 30.81 18.08 -40.89
C ALA A 6 31.34 17.43 -39.60
N LEU A 7 31.16 17.91 -38.37
CA LEU A 7 30.22 18.81 -37.75
C LEU A 7 30.84 19.12 -36.38
N CYS A 8 31.37 20.32 -36.17
CA CYS A 8 31.65 20.81 -34.81
C CYS A 8 31.17 22.25 -34.76
N ARG A 9 29.86 22.42 -34.95
CA ARG A 9 29.20 23.69 -34.70
C ARG A 9 28.90 23.71 -33.21
N HIS A 10 29.77 24.38 -32.45
CA HIS A 10 29.49 24.80 -31.09
C HIS A 10 28.07 25.36 -31.00
N THR A 11 27.12 24.58 -30.50
CA THR A 11 25.89 25.14 -29.97
C THR A 11 26.27 25.75 -28.63
N ILE A 12 26.74 26.99 -28.69
CA ILE A 12 26.71 27.89 -27.54
C ILE A 12 25.25 27.89 -27.10
N LYS A 13 24.95 27.19 -26.00
CA LYS A 13 23.65 27.28 -25.35
C LYS A 13 23.44 28.76 -25.09
N GLN A 14 22.52 29.38 -25.82
CA GLN A 14 22.01 30.69 -25.46
C GLN A 14 21.50 30.54 -24.02
N PHE A 15 22.23 31.14 -23.08
CA PHE A 15 21.70 31.41 -21.76
C PHE A 15 20.48 32.28 -21.99
N GLY A 16 19.31 31.64 -21.97
CA GLY A 16 18.03 32.33 -22.03
C GLY A 16 18.04 33.41 -20.96
N LYS A 17 17.79 34.65 -21.39
CA LYS A 17 17.53 35.75 -20.47
C LYS A 17 16.51 35.24 -19.45
N ARG A 18 16.93 35.10 -18.20
CA ARG A 18 15.99 34.95 -17.09
C ARG A 18 15.25 36.27 -17.02
N TYR A 19 14.11 36.34 -17.69
CA TYR A 19 13.11 37.33 -17.34
C TYR A 19 12.84 37.08 -15.87
N ALA A 20 13.26 38.02 -15.02
CA ALA A 20 12.86 38.03 -13.63
C ALA A 20 11.34 38.24 -13.65
N HIS A 21 10.60 37.14 -13.74
CA HIS A 21 9.19 37.14 -13.44
C HIS A 21 9.13 37.63 -11.99
N GLN A 22 8.52 38.80 -11.78
CA GLN A 22 8.17 39.20 -10.41
C GLN A 22 7.50 38.00 -9.76
N PRO A 23 7.94 37.57 -8.56
CA PRO A 23 7.26 36.47 -7.88
C PRO A 23 5.79 36.86 -7.81
N ALA A 24 4.93 36.05 -8.45
CA ALA A 24 3.50 36.27 -8.44
C ALA A 24 3.09 36.48 -6.98
N GLN A 25 2.48 37.62 -6.68
CA GLN A 25 2.06 37.96 -5.34
C GLN A 25 1.09 36.87 -4.88
N SER A 26 1.49 36.04 -3.92
CA SER A 26 0.62 34.98 -3.41
C SER A 26 -0.59 35.66 -2.78
N THR A 27 -1.75 35.46 -3.38
CA THR A 27 -3.02 36.03 -2.93
C THR A 27 -3.73 34.99 -2.08
N TYR A 28 -4.64 35.41 -1.20
CA TYR A 28 -5.39 34.49 -0.34
C TYR A 28 -6.23 33.45 -1.13
N ASN A 29 -6.49 33.70 -2.42
CA ASN A 29 -7.12 32.74 -3.33
C ASN A 29 -6.20 31.58 -3.74
N ASP A 30 -4.90 31.68 -3.48
CA ASP A 30 -3.92 30.61 -3.72
C ASP A 30 -3.88 29.58 -2.58
N LEU A 31 -4.61 29.82 -1.49
CA LEU A 31 -4.76 28.83 -0.45
C LEU A 31 -5.56 27.64 -0.98
N PRO A 32 -5.20 26.40 -0.59
CA PRO A 32 -5.98 25.22 -0.93
C PRO A 32 -7.39 25.40 -0.37
N GLN A 33 -8.35 25.65 -1.26
CA GLN A 33 -9.75 25.64 -0.89
C GLN A 33 -10.16 24.17 -0.67
N PRO A 34 -10.95 23.89 0.37
CA PRO A 34 -11.45 22.54 0.59
C PRO A 34 -12.27 22.11 -0.64
N GLN A 35 -11.73 21.16 -1.40
CA GLN A 35 -12.38 20.64 -2.60
C GLN A 35 -13.13 19.35 -2.26
N GLY A 36 -14.41 19.33 -2.60
CA GLY A 36 -15.27 18.16 -2.43
C GLY A 36 -15.81 17.95 -1.01
N SER A 37 -16.65 16.94 -0.86
CA SER A 37 -17.19 16.53 0.43
C SER A 37 -16.20 15.58 1.11
N TRP A 38 -15.75 15.94 2.32
CA TRP A 38 -14.87 15.09 3.13
C TRP A 38 -15.48 13.70 3.35
N GLN A 39 -16.81 13.64 3.45
CA GLN A 39 -17.57 12.43 3.69
C GLN A 39 -17.45 11.45 2.53
N THR A 40 -17.59 11.92 1.29
CA THR A 40 -17.46 11.05 0.10
C THR A 40 -16.07 10.43 0.00
N HIS A 41 -15.02 11.21 0.29
CA HIS A 41 -13.65 10.70 0.29
C HIS A 41 -13.43 9.69 1.43
N HIS A 42 -13.94 10.00 2.62
CA HIS A 42 -13.90 9.10 3.77
C HIS A 42 -14.61 7.77 3.49
N ASP A 43 -15.83 7.81 2.96
CA ASP A 43 -16.63 6.61 2.68
C ASP A 43 -15.98 5.74 1.59
N ALA A 44 -15.38 6.36 0.58
CA ALA A 44 -14.60 5.65 -0.44
C ALA A 44 -13.37 4.93 0.17
N ALA A 45 -12.63 5.62 1.05
CA ALA A 45 -11.50 5.03 1.76
C ALA A 45 -11.94 3.89 2.69
N GLN A 46 -13.04 4.08 3.42
CA GLN A 46 -13.58 3.10 4.34
C GLN A 46 -14.01 1.81 3.63
N ARG A 47 -14.66 1.93 2.46
CA ARG A 47 -15.01 0.76 1.64
C ARG A 47 -13.77 -0.04 1.24
N ARG A 48 -12.66 0.63 0.92
CA ARG A 48 -11.39 -0.03 0.59
C ARG A 48 -10.85 -0.78 1.81
N TYR A 49 -10.81 -0.17 2.99
CA TYR A 49 -10.30 -0.83 4.19
C TYR A 49 -11.16 -2.02 4.62
N ASN A 50 -12.49 -1.87 4.56
CA ASN A 50 -13.41 -2.97 4.84
C ASN A 50 -13.21 -4.15 3.87
N ALA A 51 -12.91 -3.88 2.59
CA ALA A 51 -12.58 -4.94 1.64
C ALA A 51 -11.28 -5.69 2.03
N HIS A 52 -10.23 -4.96 2.44
CA HIS A 52 -8.99 -5.59 2.91
C HIS A 52 -9.22 -6.42 4.18
N LEU A 53 -10.05 -5.91 5.09
CA LEU A 53 -10.41 -6.63 6.32
C LEU A 53 -11.12 -7.95 6.01
N VAL A 54 -12.11 -7.94 5.12
CA VAL A 54 -12.84 -9.16 4.71
C VAL A 54 -11.89 -10.16 4.06
N ILE A 55 -10.99 -9.71 3.18
CA ILE A 55 -9.98 -10.56 2.54
C ILE A 55 -9.04 -11.16 3.59
N GLY A 56 -8.54 -10.34 4.53
CA GLY A 56 -7.66 -10.80 5.60
C GLY A 56 -8.30 -11.85 6.50
N ILE A 57 -9.57 -11.62 6.90
CA ILE A 57 -10.34 -12.58 7.69
C ILE A 57 -10.53 -13.89 6.91
N GLY A 58 -10.91 -13.80 5.63
CA GLY A 58 -11.10 -14.98 4.79
C GLY A 58 -9.80 -15.79 4.62
N ALA A 59 -8.68 -15.12 4.39
CA ALA A 59 -7.37 -15.75 4.28
C ALA A 59 -6.95 -16.44 5.59
N LEU A 60 -7.19 -15.79 6.75
CA LEU A 60 -6.89 -16.37 8.05
C LEU A 60 -7.72 -17.64 8.32
N ILE A 61 -9.04 -17.55 8.14
CA ILE A 61 -9.95 -18.70 8.33
C ILE A 61 -9.55 -19.84 7.39
N GLY A 62 -9.31 -19.54 6.11
CA GLY A 62 -8.90 -20.52 5.12
C GLY A 62 -7.57 -21.19 5.48
N THR A 63 -6.60 -20.43 5.97
CA THR A 63 -5.30 -20.96 6.40
C THR A 63 -5.44 -21.90 7.60
N ILE A 64 -6.21 -21.51 8.61
CA ILE A 64 -6.46 -22.37 9.78
C ILE A 64 -7.18 -23.64 9.36
N ALA A 65 -8.26 -23.53 8.59
CA ALA A 65 -9.03 -24.68 8.12
C ALA A 65 -8.18 -25.64 7.29
N PHE A 66 -7.38 -25.10 6.35
CA PHE A 66 -6.44 -25.89 5.56
C PHE A 66 -5.41 -26.60 6.44
N GLY A 67 -4.80 -25.89 7.40
CA GLY A 67 -3.82 -26.50 8.30
C GLY A 67 -4.41 -27.60 9.18
N LYS A 68 -5.67 -27.47 9.62
CA LYS A 68 -6.37 -28.54 10.35
C LYS A 68 -6.63 -29.75 9.47
N VAL A 69 -7.13 -29.57 8.25
CA VAL A 69 -7.42 -30.68 7.32
C VAL A 69 -6.14 -31.38 6.84
N ALA A 70 -5.06 -30.62 6.64
CA ALA A 70 -3.76 -31.15 6.26
C ALA A 70 -3.01 -31.86 7.40
N GLY A 71 -3.53 -31.81 8.64
CA GLY A 71 -2.87 -32.38 9.83
C GLY A 71 -1.65 -31.58 10.29
N LEU A 72 -1.51 -30.32 9.86
CA LEU A 72 -0.44 -29.41 10.27
C LEU A 72 -0.77 -28.64 11.55
N LEU A 73 -2.07 -28.54 11.90
CA LEU A 73 -2.57 -27.86 13.09
C LEU A 73 -3.45 -28.80 13.91
N GLU A 74 -2.91 -29.32 15.01
CA GLU A 74 -3.63 -30.10 16.02
C GLU A 74 -4.05 -29.19 17.18
N THR A 75 -5.34 -29.17 17.53
CA THR A 75 -5.85 -28.28 18.59
C THR A 75 -5.93 -28.93 19.97
N TYR A 76 -5.62 -30.23 20.09
CA TYR A 76 -5.64 -31.01 21.35
C TYR A 76 -6.85 -30.66 22.24
N SER A 77 -8.03 -30.62 21.62
CA SER A 77 -9.28 -30.16 22.22
C SER A 77 -10.19 -31.32 22.64
N ASP A 78 -9.69 -32.53 22.49
CA ASP A 78 -10.21 -33.78 22.99
C ASP A 78 -10.12 -33.80 24.52
N ASN A 79 -11.28 -33.68 25.18
CA ASN A 79 -11.37 -33.85 26.62
C ASN A 79 -11.45 -35.36 26.91
N PRO A 80 -10.57 -35.93 27.75
CA PRO A 80 -10.61 -37.35 28.02
C PRO A 80 -11.90 -37.72 28.75
N GLU A 81 -12.58 -38.78 28.33
CA GLU A 81 -13.82 -39.27 28.97
C GLU A 81 -13.60 -39.69 30.43
N HIS A 82 -12.37 -40.08 30.76
CA HIS A 82 -11.96 -40.50 32.09
C HIS A 82 -10.68 -39.78 32.50
N PRO A 83 -10.49 -39.48 33.79
CA PRO A 83 -9.26 -38.88 34.27
C PRO A 83 -8.05 -39.78 33.96
N ALA A 84 -6.90 -39.17 33.72
CA ALA A 84 -5.68 -39.92 33.47
C ALA A 84 -5.38 -40.85 34.67
N VAL A 85 -5.27 -42.15 34.41
CA VAL A 85 -4.82 -43.12 35.42
C VAL A 85 -3.31 -43.05 35.47
N ILE A 86 -2.78 -42.38 36.50
CA ILE A 86 -1.34 -42.19 36.69
C ILE A 86 -0.85 -43.23 37.69
N GLU A 87 -0.03 -44.18 37.24
CA GLU A 87 0.50 -45.26 38.09
C GLU A 87 1.44 -44.78 39.20
N SER A 88 1.95 -43.54 39.12
CA SER A 88 2.93 -42.98 40.05
C SER A 88 2.35 -42.44 41.37
N TYR A 89 1.04 -42.51 41.59
CA TYR A 89 0.38 -42.13 42.85
C TYR A 89 -0.06 -43.36 43.65
N LYS A 90 0.80 -44.38 43.73
CA LYS A 90 0.64 -45.53 44.64
C LYS A 90 1.63 -45.47 45.79
#